data_AF-A0A3R9T8B2-F1
#
_entry.id   AF-A0A3R9T8B2-F1
#
_cell.length_a   1.000
_cell.length_b   1.000
_cell.length_c   1.000
_cell.angle_alpha   90.00
_cell.angle_beta   90.00
_cell.angle_gamma   90.00
#
_symmetry.space_group_name_H-M   'P 1'
#
loop_
_entity.id
_entity.type
_entity.pdbx_description
1 polymer ?
#
loop_
_entity_poly.entity_id
_entity_poly.type
_entity_poly.pdbx_seq_one_letter_code
_entity_poly.pdbx_strand_id
1 'polypeptide(L)' 'MTDQYQAFTQSPIGKFVVKNLGLPSPVVLERFESAQPVVKGAVLVGAAPSSVLSGAIAQ' A
#
# COMPACT_ATOMS: atom_id res chain seq x y z
N MET A 1 7.47 -9.02 -9.72
CA MET A 1 6.03 -8.85 -10.02
C MET A 1 5.86 -7.49 -10.68
N THR A 2 5.36 -7.44 -11.92
CA THR A 2 5.22 -6.17 -12.66
C THR A 2 3.81 -5.61 -12.48
N ASP A 3 3.71 -4.32 -12.14
CA ASP A 3 2.45 -3.62 -11.93
C ASP A 3 1.86 -3.16 -13.27
N GLN A 4 0.90 -3.92 -13.79
CA GLN A 4 0.27 -3.66 -15.10
C GLN A 4 -0.56 -2.37 -15.11
N TYR A 5 -1.11 -1.97 -13.95
CA TYR A 5 -1.85 -0.73 -13.84
C TYR A 5 -0.93 0.49 -13.93
N GLN A 6 0.20 0.46 -13.24
CA GLN A 6 1.23 1.49 -13.39
C GLN A 6 1.78 1.56 -14.81
N ALA A 7 2.03 0.41 -15.45
CA ALA A 7 2.48 0.37 -16.84
C ALA A 7 1.46 1.03 -17.80
N PHE A 8 0.17 0.72 -17.65
CA PHE A 8 -0.90 1.33 -18.43
C PHE A 8 -0.97 2.85 -18.20
N THR A 9 -1.06 3.28 -16.94
CA THR A 9 -1.20 4.71 -16.58
C THR A 9 0.01 5.56 -16.96
N GLN A 10 1.19 4.95 -17.11
CA GLN A 10 2.40 5.60 -17.61
C GLN A 10 2.47 5.67 -19.15
N SER A 11 1.66 4.88 -19.87
CA SER A 11 1.58 4.92 -21.33
C SER A 11 0.91 6.22 -21.82
N PRO A 12 1.18 6.67 -23.07
CA PRO A 12 0.55 7.87 -23.63
C PRO A 12 -0.98 7.82 -23.62
N ILE A 13 -1.56 6.67 -23.96
CA ILE A 13 -3.02 6.46 -23.96
C ILE A 13 -3.55 6.47 -22.53
N GLY A 14 -2.90 5.75 -21.61
CA GLY A 14 -3.34 5.71 -20.22
C GLY A 14 -3.27 7.07 -19.53
N LYS A 15 -2.23 7.87 -19.78
CA LYS A 15 -2.12 9.25 -19.27
C LYS A 15 -3.29 10.13 -19.73
N PHE A 16 -3.70 10.00 -21.00
CA PHE A 16 -4.87 10.72 -21.51
C PHE A 16 -6.15 10.31 -20.78
N VAL A 17 -6.39 9.00 -20.63
CA VAL A 17 -7.59 8.49 -19.94
C VAL A 17 -7.63 8.92 -18.47
N VAL A 18 -6.54 8.72 -17.74
CA VAL A 18 -6.41 9.06 -16.30
C VAL A 18 -6.66 10.55 -16.07
N LYS A 19 -6.09 11.42 -16.92
CA LYS A 19 -6.27 12.88 -16.81
C LYS A 19 -7.71 13.32 -17.07
N ASN A 20 -8.35 12.78 -18.11
CA ASN A 20 -9.72 13.18 -18.46
C ASN A 20 -10.76 12.68 -17.43
N LEU A 21 -10.45 11.61 -16.70
CA LEU A 21 -11.29 11.08 -15.63
C LEU A 21 -10.98 11.69 -14.25
N GLY A 22 -10.00 12.61 -14.16
CA GLY A 22 -9.61 13.23 -12.88
C GLY A 22 -9.00 12.24 -11.88
N LEU A 23 -8.43 11.14 -12.35
CA LEU A 23 -7.85 10.13 -11.48
C LEU A 23 -6.52 10.62 -10.87
N PRO A 24 -6.23 10.28 -9.60
CA PRO A 24 -4.97 10.63 -8.97
C PRO A 24 -3.79 9.91 -9.63
N SER A 25 -2.59 10.42 -9.40
CA SER A 25 -1.37 9.74 -9.84
C SER A 25 -1.21 8.40 -9.09
N PRO A 26 -0.90 7.29 -9.79
CA PRO A 26 -0.67 6.00 -9.14
C PRO A 26 0.50 6.07 -8.16
N VAL A 27 0.29 5.55 -6.96
CA VAL A 27 1.36 5.40 -5.96
C VAL A 27 2.13 4.12 -6.23
N VAL A 28 3.45 4.16 -6.11
CA VAL A 28 4.29 2.97 -6.19
C VAL A 28 4.03 2.10 -4.96
N LEU A 29 3.56 0.87 -5.19
CA LEU A 29 3.29 -0.07 -4.11
C LEU A 29 4.60 -0.64 -3.55
N GLU A 30 4.74 -0.57 -2.22
CA GLU A 30 5.83 -1.24 -1.52
C GLU A 30 5.78 -2.75 -1.76
N ARG A 31 6.95 -3.34 -2.03
CA ARG A 31 7.11 -4.76 -2.29
C ARG A 31 7.96 -5.38 -1.21
N PHE A 32 7.68 -6.65 -0.93
CA PHE A 32 8.54 -7.44 -0.05
C PHE A 32 9.95 -7.52 -0.61
N GLU A 33 10.92 -7.28 0.27
CA GLU A 33 12.34 -7.43 0.01
C GLU A 33 12.96 -8.17 1.20
N SER A 34 13.80 -9.15 0.91
CA SER A 34 14.45 -9.92 1.97
C SER A 34 15.34 -9.00 2.82
N ALA A 35 15.44 -9.30 4.11
CA ALA A 35 16.20 -8.53 5.10
C ALA A 35 15.71 -7.09 5.35
N GLN A 36 14.57 -6.67 4.78
CA GLN A 36 13.91 -5.42 5.17
C GLN A 36 12.92 -5.64 6.33
N PRO A 37 12.73 -4.65 7.22
CA PRO A 37 11.64 -4.67 8.19
C PRO A 37 10.27 -4.81 7.51
N VAL A 38 9.34 -5.51 8.16
CA VAL A 38 7.98 -5.74 7.63
C VAL A 38 7.20 -4.42 7.48
N VAL A 39 7.41 -3.47 8.38
CA VAL A 39 6.79 -2.14 8.36
C VAL A 39 7.86 -1.07 8.51
N LYS A 40 7.86 -0.07 7.64
CA LYS A 40 8.72 1.11 7.74
C LYS A 40 8.04 2.20 8.57
N GLY A 41 7.93 1.99 9.88
CA GLY A 41 7.33 2.97 10.80
C GLY A 41 6.78 2.35 12.08
N ALA A 42 6.09 3.18 12.86
CA ALA A 42 5.40 2.74 14.07
C ALA A 42 4.16 1.91 13.72
N VAL A 43 3.91 0.85 14.49
CA VAL A 43 2.71 0.02 14.38
C VAL A 43 1.79 0.34 15.55
N LEU A 44 0.59 0.85 15.26
CA LEU A 44 -0.43 1.09 16.26
C LEU A 44 -1.23 -0.21 16.50
N VAL A 45 -1.31 -0.64 17.76
CA VAL A 45 -2.14 -1.76 18.19
C VAL A 45 -3.30 -1.24 19.02
N GLY A 46 -4.53 -1.62 18.68
CA GLY A 46 -5.74 -1.28 19.41
C GLY A 46 -6.67 -2.49 19.50
N ALA A 47 -7.59 -2.47 20.47
CA ALA A 47 -8.63 -3.49 20.58
C ALA A 47 -9.92 -2.93 21.18
N ALA A 48 -11.02 -3.63 20.91
CA ALA A 48 -12.31 -3.34 21.51
C ALA A 48 -12.27 -3.57 23.04
N PRO A 49 -13.18 -2.93 23.81
CA PRO A 49 -13.31 -3.18 25.24
C PRO A 49 -13.44 -4.68 25.56
N SER A 50 -12.79 -5.11 26.64
CA SER A 50 -12.75 -6.51 27.11
C SER A 50 -12.08 -7.52 26.16
N SER A 51 -11.38 -7.06 25.11
CA SER A 51 -10.58 -7.94 24.27
C SER A 51 -9.31 -8.43 24.98
N VAL A 52 -8.94 -9.68 24.73
CA VAL A 52 -7.76 -10.33 25.33
C VAL A 52 -6.55 -10.40 24.38
N LEU A 53 -6.71 -9.98 23.13
CA LEU A 53 -5.71 -10.26 22.09
C LEU A 53 -4.52 -9.29 22.08
N SER A 54 -4.68 -8.05 22.55
CA SER A 54 -3.62 -7.03 22.45
C SER A 54 -2.31 -7.44 23.10
N GLY A 55 -2.37 -8.12 24.26
CA GLY A 55 -1.17 -8.57 24.97
C GLY A 55 -0.36 -9.61 24.20
N ALA A 56 -1.02 -10.43 23.36
CA ALA A 56 -0.35 -11.45 22.56
C ALA A 56 0.30 -10.87 21.29
N ILE A 57 -0.21 -9.76 20.76
CA ILE A 57 0.23 -9.21 19.46
C ILE A 57 1.10 -7.95 19.57
N ALA A 58 1.23 -7.37 20.78
CA ALA A 58 2.04 -6.18 21.03
C ALA A 58 3.46 -6.49 21.58
N GLN A 59 3.87 -7.77 21.56
CA GLN A 59 5.17 -8.23 22.05
C GLN A 59 6.31 -7.95 21.06
#